data_AF-A0A9Q2W8I1-F1
#
_entry.id   AF-A0A9Q2W8I1-F1
#
_cell.length_a   1.000
_cell.length_b   1.000
_cell.length_c   1.000
_cell.angle_alpha   90.00
_cell.angle_beta   90.00
_cell.angle_gamma   90.00
#
_symmetry.space_group_name_H-M   'P 1'
#
loop_
_entity.id
_entity.type
_entity.pdbx_description
1 polymer ?
#
loop_
_entity_poly.entity_id
_entity_poly.type
_entity_poly.pdbx_seq_one_letter_code
_entity_poly.pdbx_strand_id
1 'polypeptide(L)'
;MSVPRVLSIAGTDPTGGAGMQADLKAIAAHDGYGMGVVTALVAQNTHGVRSVHVPDVGFLREQLDAVSDDVVVDAVKIGMLGTVDVVRVVTDWLREHRPPVVVVDPVMVATSGDRLLDEDAAAAMGALFALADLVTPNRAELAVLAELAGSGAAGPGAASSVASSSSSLDAAHTVAARWDVLVLAKGGHDEGPTSDDVLVAPDGTVRVFTGPRVATTNTHGTGCSLSSAIATLAARHGDWELAVEVAKEWLTAALRGADALSVGSGNGPIDHGALTRAALPALSYTDVWWADAATVLQETIDCAFLVGLGDGTLEPEVFAGYLAQDVHYLRAYERHLAALGVGVTAAGAAAFWAAAAQGCADEARDLHHRRLAGSHADDPVHPTCAGYLAHLQEAADAGSQAVLAAAVLPCFRVYAWVGSQLGVAQDGHAFADWITAYGDPGFAASSAEATRLVEELARAATPDERGRMARAFRRSTEWELAFFRMPTAAHDARVSR
;
A
#
# COMPACT_ATOMS: atom_id res chain seq x y z
N MET A 1 -1.47 -17.75 16.13
CA MET A 1 -1.97 -18.72 15.13
C MET A 1 -0.89 -18.87 14.07
N SER A 2 -0.66 -20.08 13.54
CA SER A 2 0.29 -20.29 12.45
C SER A 2 -0.26 -19.73 11.13
N VAL A 3 0.63 -19.21 10.29
CA VAL A 3 0.30 -18.75 8.93
C VAL A 3 -0.02 -19.97 8.04
N PRO A 4 -1.20 -20.06 7.41
CA PRO A 4 -1.52 -21.15 6.49
C PRO A 4 -0.59 -21.17 5.27
N ARG A 5 -0.04 -22.34 4.94
CA ARG A 5 0.78 -22.59 3.74
C ARG A 5 -0.12 -23.12 2.63
N VAL A 6 -0.45 -22.25 1.67
CA VAL A 6 -1.45 -22.53 0.62
C VAL A 6 -0.76 -22.65 -0.74
N LEU A 7 -0.93 -23.80 -1.40
CA LEU A 7 -0.40 -24.06 -2.74
C LEU A 7 -1.44 -23.77 -3.82
N SER A 8 -1.15 -22.82 -4.72
CA SER A 8 -1.88 -22.63 -5.97
C SER A 8 -1.30 -23.53 -7.06
N ILE A 9 -2.15 -24.33 -7.69
CA ILE A 9 -1.83 -25.12 -8.90
C ILE A 9 -2.66 -24.54 -10.05
N ALA A 10 -2.05 -23.67 -10.86
CA ALA A 10 -2.77 -22.91 -11.87
C ALA A 10 -1.88 -22.41 -13.01
N GLY A 11 -2.51 -21.94 -14.10
CA GLY A 11 -1.82 -21.20 -15.15
C GLY A 11 -1.47 -19.78 -14.74
N THR A 12 -0.56 -19.14 -15.48
CA THR A 12 -0.17 -17.75 -15.25
C THR A 12 -1.11 -16.75 -15.92
N ASP A 13 -1.26 -15.57 -15.32
CA ASP A 13 -1.71 -14.35 -16.01
C ASP A 13 -0.63 -13.28 -15.86
N PRO A 14 0.09 -12.92 -16.93
CA PRO A 14 1.17 -11.94 -16.87
C PRO A 14 0.72 -10.54 -16.43
N THR A 15 -0.55 -10.18 -16.63
CA THR A 15 -1.09 -8.90 -16.12
C THR A 15 -1.41 -8.93 -14.63
N GLY A 16 -1.36 -10.11 -14.03
CA GLY A 16 -1.53 -10.32 -12.60
C GLY A 16 -2.96 -10.17 -12.11
N GLY A 17 -3.95 -10.20 -13.00
CA GLY A 17 -5.36 -10.06 -12.65
C GLY A 17 -6.03 -11.37 -12.27
N ALA A 18 -5.64 -12.47 -12.90
CA ALA A 18 -6.14 -13.83 -12.67
C ALA A 18 -5.01 -14.85 -12.47
N GLY A 19 -5.33 -16.14 -12.59
CA GLY A 19 -4.37 -17.24 -12.52
C GLY A 19 -3.62 -17.31 -11.19
N MET A 20 -2.44 -17.94 -11.23
CA MET A 20 -1.57 -18.09 -10.06
C MET A 20 -1.22 -16.74 -9.42
N GLN A 21 -1.06 -15.67 -10.20
CA GLN A 21 -0.78 -14.33 -9.68
C GLN A 21 -1.92 -13.80 -8.81
N ALA A 22 -3.18 -13.96 -9.23
CA ALA A 22 -4.33 -13.58 -8.43
C ALA A 22 -4.47 -14.47 -7.19
N ASP A 23 -4.15 -15.76 -7.34
CA ASP A 23 -4.18 -16.71 -6.23
C ASP A 23 -3.21 -16.27 -5.13
N LEU A 24 -1.94 -16.01 -5.47
CA LEU A 24 -0.92 -15.58 -4.51
C LEU A 24 -1.28 -14.24 -3.84
N LYS A 25 -1.87 -13.30 -4.58
CA LYS A 25 -2.35 -12.02 -4.02
C LYS A 25 -3.52 -12.22 -3.06
N ALA A 26 -4.47 -13.08 -3.40
CA ALA A 26 -5.61 -13.39 -2.55
C ALA A 26 -5.15 -14.13 -1.27
N ILE A 27 -4.24 -15.09 -1.39
CA ILE A 27 -3.64 -15.78 -0.24
C ILE A 27 -2.94 -14.77 0.69
N ALA A 28 -2.10 -13.90 0.14
CA ALA A 28 -1.40 -12.87 0.91
C ALA A 28 -2.35 -11.87 1.58
N ALA A 29 -3.45 -11.48 0.91
CA ALA A 29 -4.47 -10.58 1.47
C ALA A 29 -5.18 -11.18 2.71
N HIS A 30 -5.12 -12.50 2.89
CA HIS A 30 -5.68 -13.23 4.03
C HIS A 30 -4.60 -13.78 4.97
N ASP A 31 -3.41 -13.16 4.96
CA ASP A 31 -2.27 -13.50 5.83
C ASP A 31 -1.82 -14.97 5.68
N GLY A 32 -2.00 -15.55 4.50
CA GLY A 32 -1.48 -16.87 4.12
C GLY A 32 -0.12 -16.77 3.44
N TYR A 33 0.68 -17.83 3.55
CA TYR A 33 1.89 -18.01 2.77
C TYR A 33 1.54 -18.72 1.46
N GLY A 34 1.59 -17.98 0.35
CA GLY A 34 1.28 -18.50 -0.99
C GLY A 34 2.47 -19.20 -1.63
N MET A 35 2.22 -20.42 -2.12
CA MET A 35 3.12 -21.20 -2.97
C MET A 35 2.45 -21.40 -4.33
N GLY A 36 3.24 -21.63 -5.38
CA GLY A 36 2.72 -21.71 -6.74
C GLY A 36 3.39 -22.80 -7.57
N VAL A 37 2.59 -23.63 -8.23
CA VAL A 37 3.01 -24.60 -9.23
C VAL A 37 2.29 -24.28 -10.55
N VAL A 38 3.07 -24.07 -11.60
CA VAL A 38 2.54 -23.58 -12.88
C VAL A 38 2.14 -24.75 -13.76
N THR A 39 0.86 -24.78 -14.15
CA THR A 39 0.30 -25.77 -15.07
C THR A 39 0.43 -25.34 -16.53
N ALA A 40 0.35 -24.04 -16.79
CA ALA A 40 0.49 -23.46 -18.12
C ALA A 40 0.98 -22.01 -18.05
N LEU A 41 1.80 -21.63 -19.04
CA LEU A 41 2.21 -20.26 -19.27
C LEU A 41 1.25 -19.63 -20.28
N VAL A 42 0.56 -18.56 -19.89
CA VAL A 42 -0.41 -17.88 -20.76
C VAL A 42 0.14 -16.52 -21.17
N ALA A 43 0.15 -16.24 -22.47
CA ALA A 43 0.33 -14.88 -22.97
C ALA A 43 -1.05 -14.20 -23.00
N GLN A 44 -1.42 -13.56 -21.89
CA GLN A 44 -2.72 -12.90 -21.72
C GLN A 44 -2.54 -11.42 -21.33
N ASN A 45 -3.55 -10.61 -21.66
CA ASN A 45 -3.73 -9.30 -21.06
C ASN A 45 -5.22 -8.97 -20.82
N THR A 46 -5.51 -7.72 -20.45
CA THR A 46 -6.89 -7.27 -20.17
C THR A 46 -7.83 -7.30 -21.38
N HIS A 47 -7.31 -7.57 -22.59
CA HIS A 47 -8.11 -7.75 -23.81
C HIS A 47 -8.32 -9.23 -24.19
N GLY A 48 -7.72 -10.17 -23.46
CA GLY A 48 -7.91 -11.61 -23.66
C GLY A 48 -6.63 -12.41 -23.83
N VAL A 49 -6.79 -13.69 -24.19
CA VAL A 49 -5.70 -14.66 -24.34
C VAL A 49 -5.14 -14.62 -25.76
N ARG A 50 -3.81 -14.59 -25.90
CA ARG A 50 -3.11 -14.62 -27.21
C ARG A 50 -2.55 -15.99 -27.52
N SER A 51 -1.98 -16.66 -26.52
CA SER A 51 -1.47 -18.02 -26.64
C SER A 51 -1.33 -18.69 -25.27
N VAL A 52 -1.36 -20.02 -25.27
CA VAL A 52 -1.13 -20.87 -24.09
C VAL A 52 0.01 -21.83 -24.42
N HIS A 53 0.96 -21.97 -23.50
CA HIS A 53 2.02 -22.96 -23.56
C HIS A 53 1.93 -23.86 -22.33
N VAL A 54 1.70 -25.15 -22.56
CA VAL A 54 1.65 -26.17 -21.51
C VAL A 54 3.02 -26.85 -21.45
N PRO A 55 3.77 -26.72 -20.35
CA PRO A 55 5.03 -27.45 -20.17
C PRO A 55 4.83 -28.97 -20.16
N ASP A 56 5.93 -29.71 -20.26
CA ASP A 56 5.91 -31.16 -20.09
C ASP A 56 5.37 -31.56 -18.70
N VAL A 57 4.53 -32.59 -18.66
CA VAL A 57 3.88 -33.03 -17.41
C VAL A 57 4.85 -33.65 -16.41
N GLY A 58 6.01 -34.15 -16.86
CA GLY A 58 7.10 -34.56 -15.97
C GLY A 58 7.68 -33.37 -15.21
N PHE A 59 7.84 -32.23 -15.85
CA PHE A 59 8.27 -31.00 -15.18
C PHE A 59 7.18 -30.44 -14.23
N LEU A 60 5.90 -30.60 -14.57
CA LEU A 60 4.81 -30.30 -13.62
C LEU A 60 4.92 -31.19 -12.36
N ARG A 61 5.17 -32.49 -12.53
CA ARG A 61 5.35 -33.41 -11.41
C ARG A 61 6.56 -33.01 -10.56
N GLU A 62 7.70 -32.69 -11.17
CA GLU A 62 8.89 -32.21 -10.46
C GLU A 62 8.63 -30.94 -9.63
N GLN A 63 7.83 -29.99 -10.14
CA GLN A 63 7.43 -28.80 -9.37
C GLN A 63 6.58 -29.16 -8.14
N LEU A 64 5.61 -30.06 -8.31
CA LEU A 64 4.74 -30.51 -7.22
C LEU A 64 5.55 -31.23 -6.13
N ASP A 65 6.42 -32.17 -6.54
CA ASP A 65 7.28 -32.92 -5.64
C ASP A 65 8.24 -31.99 -4.90
N ALA A 66 8.90 -31.05 -5.60
CA ALA A 66 9.82 -30.09 -4.98
C ALA A 66 9.16 -29.25 -3.87
N VAL A 67 7.86 -28.94 -3.98
CA VAL A 67 7.11 -28.27 -2.91
C VAL A 67 6.82 -29.23 -1.76
N SER A 68 6.26 -30.41 -2.04
CA SER A 68 5.85 -31.36 -1.00
C SER A 68 7.02 -32.05 -0.28
N ASP A 69 8.20 -32.10 -0.89
CA ASP A 69 9.41 -32.68 -0.31
C ASP A 69 9.96 -31.85 0.86
N ASP A 70 9.67 -30.55 0.90
CA ASP A 70 10.23 -29.61 1.89
C ASP A 70 9.16 -28.89 2.72
N VAL A 71 8.01 -28.56 2.12
CA VAL A 71 7.00 -27.70 2.75
C VAL A 71 5.72 -28.49 3.04
N VAL A 72 5.29 -28.47 4.31
CA VAL A 72 3.96 -28.97 4.67
C VAL A 72 2.91 -28.08 3.99
N VAL A 73 1.99 -28.68 3.25
CA VAL A 73 0.91 -27.97 2.57
C VAL A 73 -0.37 -28.04 3.40
N ASP A 74 -0.86 -26.90 3.88
CA ASP A 74 -2.10 -26.84 4.67
C ASP A 74 -3.35 -26.80 3.78
N ALA A 75 -3.22 -26.21 2.59
CA ALA A 75 -4.28 -26.15 1.60
C ALA A 75 -3.74 -26.14 0.18
N VAL A 76 -4.54 -26.69 -0.74
CA VAL A 76 -4.33 -26.59 -2.18
C VAL A 76 -5.53 -25.89 -2.81
N LYS A 77 -5.25 -24.88 -3.62
CA LYS A 77 -6.22 -24.30 -4.55
C LYS A 77 -5.82 -24.69 -5.97
N ILE A 78 -6.76 -25.20 -6.75
CA ILE A 78 -6.55 -25.60 -8.13
C ILE A 78 -7.34 -24.67 -9.05
N GLY A 79 -6.67 -24.15 -10.07
CA GLY A 79 -7.26 -23.32 -11.13
C GLY A 79 -7.23 -24.00 -12.49
N MET A 80 -6.83 -23.25 -13.52
CA MET A 80 -6.76 -23.76 -14.90
C MET A 80 -5.75 -24.92 -15.03
N LEU A 81 -6.22 -26.07 -15.56
CA LEU A 81 -5.40 -27.26 -15.81
C LEU A 81 -5.11 -27.50 -17.30
N GLY A 82 -5.93 -27.00 -18.22
CA GLY A 82 -5.66 -27.05 -19.66
C GLY A 82 -5.96 -28.39 -20.33
N THR A 83 -5.27 -29.46 -19.92
CA THR A 83 -5.25 -30.75 -20.65
C THR A 83 -5.54 -31.95 -19.73
N VAL A 84 -5.96 -33.07 -20.32
CA VAL A 84 -6.21 -34.34 -19.62
C VAL A 84 -4.98 -34.80 -18.83
N ASP A 85 -3.79 -34.70 -19.42
CA ASP A 85 -2.57 -35.21 -18.80
C ASP A 85 -2.16 -34.38 -17.59
N VAL A 86 -2.34 -33.05 -17.64
CA VAL A 86 -2.16 -32.19 -16.46
C VAL A 86 -3.16 -32.54 -15.36
N VAL A 87 -4.44 -32.76 -15.70
CA VAL A 87 -5.46 -33.19 -14.72
C VAL A 87 -5.04 -34.49 -14.05
N ARG A 88 -4.54 -35.47 -14.81
CA ARG A 88 -4.07 -36.75 -14.27
C ARG A 88 -2.91 -36.59 -13.31
N VAL A 89 -1.86 -35.84 -13.69
CA VAL A 89 -0.69 -35.62 -12.83
C VAL A 89 -1.08 -34.93 -11.51
N VAL A 90 -1.92 -33.90 -11.56
CA VAL A 90 -2.39 -33.21 -10.34
C VAL A 90 -3.25 -34.14 -9.47
N THR A 91 -4.13 -34.92 -10.09
CA THR A 91 -4.98 -35.90 -9.38
C THR A 91 -4.14 -36.96 -8.68
N ASP A 92 -3.15 -37.53 -9.37
CA ASP A 92 -2.28 -38.56 -8.82
C ASP A 92 -1.39 -38.02 -7.70
N TRP A 93 -0.81 -36.83 -7.86
CA TRP A 93 -0.07 -36.18 -6.80
C TRP A 93 -0.94 -35.89 -5.56
N LEU A 94 -2.19 -35.46 -5.73
CA LEU A 94 -3.12 -35.24 -4.61
C LEU A 94 -3.50 -36.52 -3.88
N ARG A 95 -3.54 -37.67 -4.55
CA ARG A 95 -3.77 -38.98 -3.89
C ARG A 95 -2.62 -39.33 -2.96
N GLU A 96 -1.41 -38.92 -3.31
CA GLU A 96 -0.18 -39.19 -2.55
C GLU A 96 0.03 -38.16 -1.42
N HIS A 97 -0.34 -36.89 -1.65
CA HIS A 97 -0.01 -35.75 -0.78
C HIS A 97 -1.23 -34.95 -0.32
N ARG A 98 -2.38 -35.59 -0.08
CA ARG A 98 -3.65 -34.88 0.21
C ARG A 98 -3.52 -33.95 1.43
N PRO A 99 -3.64 -32.61 1.25
CA PRO A 99 -3.65 -31.67 2.36
C PRO A 99 -5.02 -31.66 3.07
N PRO A 100 -5.14 -31.01 4.24
CA PRO A 100 -6.43 -30.86 4.94
C PRO A 100 -7.52 -30.13 4.16
N VAL A 101 -7.16 -29.25 3.21
CA VAL A 101 -8.09 -28.42 2.44
C VAL A 101 -7.73 -28.46 0.96
N VAL A 102 -8.68 -28.88 0.11
CA VAL A 102 -8.56 -28.87 -1.35
C VAL A 102 -9.73 -28.12 -1.95
N VAL A 103 -9.44 -26.98 -2.61
CA VAL A 103 -10.43 -26.17 -3.32
C VAL A 103 -10.16 -26.24 -4.82
N VAL A 104 -11.18 -26.57 -5.62
CA VAL A 104 -11.09 -26.64 -7.08
C VAL A 104 -11.97 -25.55 -7.71
N ASP A 105 -11.34 -24.59 -8.38
CA ASP A 105 -12.03 -23.64 -9.27
C ASP A 105 -12.02 -24.25 -10.68
N PRO A 106 -13.15 -24.77 -11.19
CA PRO A 106 -13.20 -25.56 -12.41
C PRO A 106 -13.15 -24.65 -13.65
N VAL A 107 -12.02 -23.96 -13.85
CA VAL A 107 -11.82 -22.98 -14.93
C VAL A 107 -11.89 -23.69 -16.28
N MET A 108 -13.01 -23.51 -16.98
CA MET A 108 -13.23 -24.07 -18.33
C MET A 108 -13.09 -23.03 -19.43
N VAL A 109 -13.37 -21.75 -19.12
CA VAL A 109 -13.41 -20.63 -20.06
C VAL A 109 -12.79 -19.39 -19.40
N ALA A 110 -12.01 -18.63 -20.14
CA ALA A 110 -11.44 -17.36 -19.69
C ALA A 110 -12.54 -16.30 -19.50
N THR A 111 -12.29 -15.27 -18.70
CA THR A 111 -13.19 -14.10 -18.60
C THR A 111 -13.37 -13.39 -19.95
N SER A 112 -12.42 -13.55 -20.89
CA SER A 112 -12.53 -13.07 -22.28
C SER A 112 -13.38 -13.96 -23.20
N GLY A 113 -13.82 -15.13 -22.74
CA GLY A 113 -14.61 -16.10 -23.51
C GLY A 113 -13.78 -17.20 -24.20
N ASP A 114 -12.46 -17.15 -24.11
CA ASP A 114 -11.57 -18.15 -24.73
C ASP A 114 -11.65 -19.49 -23.99
N ARG A 115 -11.73 -20.60 -24.72
CA ARG A 115 -11.76 -21.95 -24.13
C ARG A 115 -10.40 -22.29 -23.49
N LEU A 116 -10.42 -22.75 -22.25
CA LEU A 116 -9.21 -23.07 -21.47
C LEU A 116 -9.10 -24.54 -21.06
N LEU A 117 -10.12 -25.35 -21.35
CA LEU A 117 -10.14 -26.78 -21.05
C LEU A 117 -10.66 -27.59 -22.25
N ASP A 118 -9.91 -28.61 -22.64
CA ASP A 118 -10.30 -29.56 -23.69
C ASP A 118 -11.53 -30.40 -23.27
N GLU A 119 -12.35 -30.86 -24.22
CA GLU A 119 -13.57 -31.66 -23.93
C GLU A 119 -13.26 -32.93 -23.13
N ASP A 120 -12.21 -33.64 -23.54
CA ASP A 120 -11.79 -34.87 -22.87
C ASP A 120 -11.24 -34.61 -21.45
N ALA A 121 -10.72 -33.40 -21.20
CA ALA A 121 -10.20 -33.02 -19.89
C ALA A 121 -11.32 -32.80 -18.88
N ALA A 122 -12.49 -32.32 -19.31
CA ALA A 122 -13.65 -32.15 -18.43
C ALA A 122 -14.11 -33.49 -17.82
N ALA A 123 -14.07 -34.58 -18.58
CA ALA A 123 -14.39 -35.92 -18.06
C ALA A 123 -13.34 -36.40 -17.04
N ALA A 124 -12.06 -36.07 -17.25
CA ALA A 124 -10.97 -36.43 -16.32
C ALA A 124 -11.09 -35.71 -14.97
N MET A 125 -11.71 -34.52 -14.94
CA MET A 125 -11.92 -33.74 -13.70
C MET A 125 -12.76 -34.47 -12.65
N GLY A 126 -13.60 -35.44 -13.04
CA GLY A 126 -14.42 -36.19 -12.09
C GLY A 126 -13.61 -36.90 -11.00
N ALA A 127 -12.42 -37.41 -11.34
CA ALA A 127 -11.52 -38.02 -10.36
C ALA A 127 -10.89 -36.98 -9.42
N LEU A 128 -10.67 -35.75 -9.91
CA LEU A 128 -10.16 -34.64 -9.13
C LEU A 128 -11.22 -34.09 -8.18
N PHE A 129 -12.47 -33.95 -8.63
CA PHE A 129 -13.58 -33.48 -7.77
C PHE A 129 -13.85 -34.41 -6.58
N ALA A 130 -13.66 -35.72 -6.76
CA ALA A 130 -13.76 -36.69 -5.67
C ALA A 130 -12.65 -36.56 -4.60
N LEU A 131 -11.61 -35.74 -4.84
CA LEU A 131 -10.55 -35.42 -3.89
C LEU A 131 -10.68 -34.00 -3.31
N ALA A 132 -11.61 -33.20 -3.84
CA ALA A 132 -11.83 -31.83 -3.41
C ALA A 132 -12.74 -31.78 -2.18
N ASP A 133 -12.56 -30.76 -1.35
CA ASP A 133 -13.47 -30.46 -0.25
C ASP A 133 -14.47 -29.36 -0.65
N LEU A 134 -14.08 -28.50 -1.62
CA LEU A 134 -14.95 -27.48 -2.21
C LEU A 134 -14.70 -27.32 -3.72
N VAL A 135 -15.77 -27.25 -4.51
CA VAL A 135 -15.75 -26.85 -5.93
C VAL A 135 -16.49 -25.52 -6.10
N THR A 136 -15.90 -24.58 -6.83
CA THR A 136 -16.46 -23.21 -6.97
C THR A 136 -16.91 -22.88 -8.40
N PRO A 137 -17.88 -23.58 -9.01
CA PRO A 137 -18.26 -23.32 -10.41
C PRO A 137 -19.09 -22.03 -10.57
N ASN A 138 -18.89 -21.33 -11.67
CA ASN A 138 -19.84 -20.33 -12.16
C ASN A 138 -21.06 -21.03 -12.79
N ARG A 139 -22.09 -20.27 -13.20
CA ARG A 139 -23.31 -20.84 -13.78
C ARG A 139 -23.08 -21.71 -15.02
N ALA A 140 -22.18 -21.30 -15.93
CA ALA A 140 -21.89 -22.06 -17.14
C ALA A 140 -21.09 -23.34 -16.82
N GLU A 141 -20.08 -23.22 -15.96
CA GLU A 141 -19.29 -24.35 -15.46
C GLU A 141 -20.19 -25.35 -14.73
N LEU A 142 -21.11 -24.87 -13.89
CA LEU A 142 -22.01 -25.71 -13.11
C LEU A 142 -22.94 -26.56 -13.99
N ALA A 143 -23.43 -26.00 -15.10
CA ALA A 143 -24.25 -26.74 -16.06
C ALA A 143 -23.48 -27.91 -16.68
N VAL A 144 -22.23 -27.67 -17.09
CA VAL A 144 -21.34 -28.71 -17.63
C VAL A 144 -21.04 -29.78 -16.57
N LEU A 145 -20.76 -29.37 -15.34
CA LEU A 145 -20.51 -30.30 -14.24
C LEU A 145 -21.73 -31.17 -13.92
N ALA A 146 -22.93 -30.60 -13.92
CA ALA A 146 -24.16 -31.34 -13.67
C ALA A 146 -24.44 -32.39 -14.77
N GLU A 147 -24.17 -32.07 -16.03
CA GLU A 147 -24.29 -33.02 -17.14
C GLU A 147 -23.30 -34.19 -16.97
N LEU A 148 -22.04 -33.91 -16.63
CA LEU A 148 -21.04 -34.94 -16.35
C LEU A 148 -21.43 -35.82 -15.16
N ALA A 149 -22.00 -35.21 -14.11
CA ALA A 149 -22.46 -35.92 -12.93
C ALA A 149 -23.64 -36.85 -13.22
N GLY A 150 -24.61 -36.39 -14.03
CA GLY A 150 -25.78 -37.16 -14.43
C GLY A 150 -25.47 -38.29 -15.43
N SER A 151 -24.52 -38.07 -16.35
CA SER A 151 -24.15 -39.04 -17.39
C SER A 151 -23.53 -40.34 -16.85
N GLY A 152 -22.99 -40.31 -15.63
CA GLY A 152 -22.45 -41.49 -14.95
C GLY A 152 -23.49 -42.40 -14.28
N ALA A 153 -24.76 -41.99 -14.21
CA ALA A 153 -25.83 -42.72 -13.52
C ALA A 153 -26.66 -43.66 -14.42
N ALA A 154 -26.45 -43.64 -15.74
CA ALA A 154 -27.21 -44.46 -16.68
C ALA A 154 -26.46 -45.77 -17.02
N GLY A 155 -26.97 -46.90 -16.53
CA GLY A 155 -26.67 -48.21 -17.13
C GLY A 155 -27.18 -48.29 -18.57
N PRO A 156 -26.66 -49.21 -19.41
CA PRO A 156 -27.03 -49.31 -20.81
C PRO A 156 -28.50 -49.74 -20.93
N GLY A 157 -29.41 -48.77 -21.11
CA GLY A 157 -30.83 -49.05 -21.29
C GLY A 157 -31.81 -47.89 -21.02
N ALA A 158 -31.40 -46.82 -20.35
CA ALA A 158 -32.29 -45.69 -20.10
C ALA A 158 -31.94 -44.49 -20.99
N ALA A 159 -32.39 -44.53 -22.25
CA ALA A 159 -32.59 -43.32 -23.01
C ALA A 159 -33.78 -42.58 -22.38
N SER A 160 -33.51 -41.68 -21.43
CA SER A 160 -34.48 -40.69 -21.00
C SER A 160 -33.99 -39.32 -21.44
N SER A 161 -34.65 -38.80 -22.48
CA SER A 161 -34.64 -37.40 -22.80
C SER A 161 -35.28 -36.62 -21.64
N VAL A 162 -34.47 -36.16 -20.69
CA VAL A 162 -34.88 -35.11 -19.74
C VAL A 162 -34.27 -33.80 -20.22
N ALA A 163 -34.84 -33.24 -21.28
CA ALA A 163 -34.80 -31.81 -21.48
C ALA A 163 -35.88 -31.19 -20.58
N SER A 164 -35.50 -30.73 -19.39
CA SER A 164 -36.39 -29.95 -18.52
C SER A 164 -35.55 -29.20 -17.49
N SER A 165 -35.36 -27.89 -17.72
CA SER A 165 -34.95 -26.84 -16.77
C SER A 165 -34.70 -27.28 -15.31
N SER A 166 -33.52 -27.85 -15.03
CA SER A 166 -33.06 -27.98 -13.64
C SER A 166 -32.60 -26.60 -13.17
N SER A 167 -33.06 -26.16 -11.98
CA SER A 167 -32.60 -24.91 -11.40
C SER A 167 -31.09 -24.99 -11.13
N SER A 168 -30.39 -23.85 -11.01
CA SER A 168 -28.97 -23.84 -10.61
C SER A 168 -28.73 -24.59 -9.30
N LEU A 169 -29.75 -24.60 -8.42
CA LEU A 169 -29.71 -25.33 -7.15
C LEU A 169 -29.74 -26.86 -7.37
N ASP A 170 -30.61 -27.36 -8.25
CA ASP A 170 -30.67 -28.80 -8.58
C ASP A 170 -29.38 -29.29 -9.22
N ALA A 171 -28.77 -28.45 -10.08
CA ALA A 171 -27.47 -28.71 -10.68
C ALA A 171 -26.39 -28.81 -9.60
N ALA A 172 -26.34 -27.87 -8.66
CA ALA A 172 -25.39 -27.90 -7.54
C ALA A 172 -25.59 -29.12 -6.63
N HIS A 173 -26.83 -29.50 -6.32
CA HIS A 173 -27.12 -30.75 -5.59
C HIS A 173 -26.61 -31.99 -6.32
N THR A 174 -26.82 -32.05 -7.65
CA THR A 174 -26.37 -33.19 -8.47
C THR A 174 -24.85 -33.34 -8.43
N VAL A 175 -24.12 -32.22 -8.56
CA VAL A 175 -22.65 -32.17 -8.47
C VAL A 175 -22.18 -32.57 -7.07
N ALA A 176 -22.74 -31.95 -6.02
CA ALA A 176 -22.35 -32.20 -4.64
C ALA A 176 -22.54 -33.67 -4.25
N ALA A 177 -23.68 -34.27 -4.58
CA ALA A 177 -23.98 -35.66 -4.26
C ALA A 177 -23.16 -36.65 -5.09
N ARG A 178 -22.85 -36.34 -6.36
CA ARG A 178 -22.09 -37.25 -7.23
C ARG A 178 -20.65 -37.45 -6.76
N TRP A 179 -20.01 -36.38 -6.31
CA TRP A 179 -18.60 -36.37 -5.96
C TRP A 179 -18.33 -36.23 -4.47
N ASP A 180 -19.38 -36.23 -3.64
CA ASP A 180 -19.30 -36.08 -2.18
C ASP A 180 -18.48 -34.84 -1.76
N VAL A 181 -18.82 -33.69 -2.35
CA VAL A 181 -18.07 -32.43 -2.23
C VAL A 181 -18.99 -31.23 -1.97
N LEU A 182 -18.49 -30.20 -1.28
CA LEU A 182 -19.20 -28.91 -1.22
C LEU A 182 -19.17 -28.22 -2.59
N VAL A 183 -20.26 -27.56 -2.95
CA VAL A 183 -20.37 -26.79 -4.20
C VAL A 183 -20.76 -25.36 -3.87
N LEU A 184 -19.90 -24.39 -4.20
CA LEU A 184 -20.22 -22.97 -4.17
C LEU A 184 -20.62 -22.50 -5.57
N ALA A 185 -21.91 -22.52 -5.86
CA ALA A 185 -22.46 -21.99 -7.11
C ALA A 185 -22.40 -20.45 -7.10
N LYS A 186 -21.57 -19.88 -7.97
CA LYS A 186 -21.30 -18.43 -8.03
C LYS A 186 -22.37 -17.69 -8.86
N GLY A 187 -23.07 -16.72 -8.28
CA GLY A 187 -24.15 -15.95 -8.93
C GLY A 187 -23.72 -14.67 -9.63
N GLY A 188 -22.42 -14.44 -9.81
CA GLY A 188 -21.87 -13.23 -10.46
C GLY A 188 -22.49 -12.84 -11.81
N HIS A 189 -23.16 -13.77 -12.50
CA HIS A 189 -23.81 -13.57 -13.80
C HIS A 189 -25.33 -13.36 -13.74
N ASP A 190 -25.93 -13.37 -12.54
CA ASP A 190 -27.36 -13.16 -12.36
C ASP A 190 -27.74 -11.68 -12.51
N GLU A 191 -28.98 -11.40 -12.91
CA GLU A 191 -29.49 -10.03 -13.02
C GLU A 191 -29.94 -9.50 -11.65
N GLY A 192 -29.87 -8.18 -11.47
CA GLY A 192 -30.42 -7.50 -10.30
C GLY A 192 -29.37 -6.86 -9.39
N PRO A 193 -29.81 -6.33 -8.23
CA PRO A 193 -28.97 -5.52 -7.35
C PRO A 193 -27.99 -6.34 -6.50
N THR A 194 -28.14 -7.67 -6.47
CA THR A 194 -27.28 -8.57 -5.70
C THR A 194 -26.54 -9.55 -6.61
N SER A 195 -25.52 -10.16 -6.04
CA SER A 195 -24.75 -11.26 -6.62
C SER A 195 -24.65 -12.33 -5.55
N ASP A 196 -25.56 -13.29 -5.57
CA ASP A 196 -25.71 -14.28 -4.50
C ASP A 196 -24.88 -15.52 -4.81
N ASP A 197 -24.12 -16.02 -3.84
CA ASP A 197 -23.41 -17.29 -3.98
C ASP A 197 -24.10 -18.33 -3.10
N VAL A 198 -24.24 -19.56 -3.60
CA VAL A 198 -24.98 -20.62 -2.92
C VAL A 198 -24.06 -21.79 -2.63
N LEU A 199 -23.83 -22.07 -1.34
CA LEU A 199 -23.08 -23.23 -0.88
C LEU A 199 -24.04 -24.39 -0.68
N VAL A 200 -23.75 -25.52 -1.33
CA VAL A 200 -24.54 -26.74 -1.27
C VAL A 200 -23.67 -27.89 -0.80
N ALA A 201 -24.13 -28.61 0.21
CA ALA A 201 -23.46 -29.77 0.76
C ALA A 201 -23.99 -31.10 0.17
N PRO A 202 -23.21 -32.19 0.24
CA PRO A 202 -23.62 -33.51 -0.25
C PRO A 202 -24.89 -34.05 0.41
N ASP A 203 -25.15 -33.67 1.67
CA ASP A 203 -26.36 -34.04 2.42
C ASP A 203 -27.61 -33.23 2.01
N GLY A 204 -27.45 -32.26 1.11
CA GLY A 204 -28.51 -31.37 0.65
C GLY A 204 -28.69 -30.10 1.49
N THR A 205 -27.86 -29.85 2.50
CA THR A 205 -27.83 -28.57 3.21
C THR A 205 -27.47 -27.44 2.24
N VAL A 206 -28.16 -26.29 2.36
CA VAL A 206 -27.97 -25.11 1.51
C VAL A 206 -27.77 -23.86 2.37
N ARG A 207 -26.76 -23.08 2.02
CA ARG A 207 -26.50 -21.74 2.59
C ARG A 207 -26.35 -20.71 1.47
N VAL A 208 -27.04 -19.58 1.61
CA VAL A 208 -27.00 -18.47 0.63
C VAL A 208 -26.19 -17.32 1.21
N PHE A 209 -25.25 -16.79 0.42
CA PHE A 209 -24.42 -15.64 0.74
C PHE A 209 -24.75 -14.49 -0.21
N THR A 210 -25.59 -13.56 0.27
CA THR A 210 -26.03 -12.39 -0.48
C THR A 210 -25.01 -11.25 -0.37
N GLY A 211 -24.67 -10.63 -1.51
CA GLY A 211 -23.76 -9.49 -1.56
C GLY A 211 -24.21 -8.47 -2.60
N PRO A 212 -23.90 -7.17 -2.42
CA PRO A 212 -24.29 -6.14 -3.36
C PRO A 212 -23.53 -6.30 -4.68
N ARG A 213 -24.22 -6.09 -5.80
CA ARG A 213 -23.56 -6.01 -7.10
C ARG A 213 -22.79 -4.69 -7.20
N VAL A 214 -21.49 -4.77 -7.45
CA VAL A 214 -20.64 -3.58 -7.64
C VAL A 214 -20.67 -3.18 -9.12
N ALA A 215 -20.99 -1.92 -9.39
CA ALA A 215 -20.98 -1.36 -10.73
C ALA A 215 -19.54 -1.07 -11.18
N THR A 216 -18.87 -2.06 -11.77
CA THR A 216 -17.52 -1.94 -12.35
C THR A 216 -17.37 -2.90 -13.53
N THR A 217 -16.47 -2.58 -14.46
CA THR A 217 -16.02 -3.49 -15.53
C THR A 217 -14.78 -4.30 -15.13
N ASN A 218 -14.19 -4.00 -13.96
CA ASN A 218 -12.96 -4.62 -13.48
C ASN A 218 -13.26 -5.89 -12.69
N THR A 219 -13.69 -6.93 -13.40
CA THR A 219 -14.09 -8.22 -12.83
C THR A 219 -13.11 -9.37 -13.16
N HIS A 220 -11.98 -9.05 -13.79
CA HIS A 220 -10.98 -10.03 -14.18
C HIS A 220 -10.37 -10.69 -12.94
N GLY A 221 -10.38 -12.03 -12.92
CA GLY A 221 -9.83 -12.85 -11.83
C GLY A 221 -10.67 -12.95 -10.56
N THR A 222 -11.95 -12.54 -10.57
CA THR A 222 -12.88 -12.73 -9.44
C THR A 222 -12.96 -14.18 -8.96
N GLY A 223 -13.09 -15.15 -9.87
CA GLY A 223 -13.17 -16.59 -9.54
C GLY A 223 -11.90 -17.14 -8.87
N CYS A 224 -10.73 -16.89 -9.47
CA CYS A 224 -9.44 -17.32 -8.94
C CYS A 224 -9.17 -16.72 -7.55
N SER A 225 -9.51 -15.44 -7.39
CA SER A 225 -9.31 -14.71 -6.15
C SER A 225 -10.24 -15.22 -5.04
N LEU A 226 -11.52 -15.45 -5.35
CA LEU A 226 -12.51 -15.94 -4.38
C LEU A 226 -12.13 -17.34 -3.87
N SER A 227 -11.85 -18.28 -4.78
CA SER A 227 -11.48 -19.65 -4.42
C SER A 227 -10.19 -19.71 -3.59
N SER A 228 -9.20 -18.88 -3.91
CA SER A 228 -7.94 -18.78 -3.16
C SER A 228 -8.12 -18.17 -1.76
N ALA A 229 -8.96 -17.15 -1.64
CA ALA A 229 -9.34 -16.58 -0.35
C ALA A 229 -10.04 -17.62 0.53
N ILE A 230 -11.01 -18.37 -0.03
CA ILE A 230 -11.73 -19.42 0.69
C ILE A 230 -10.78 -20.54 1.13
N ALA A 231 -9.88 -21.02 0.26
CA ALA A 231 -8.90 -22.03 0.62
C ALA A 231 -8.03 -21.60 1.83
N THR A 232 -7.59 -20.34 1.82
CA THR A 232 -6.77 -19.76 2.90
C THR A 232 -7.55 -19.64 4.21
N LEU A 233 -8.79 -19.16 4.14
CA LEU A 233 -9.66 -18.98 5.30
C LEU A 233 -10.15 -20.31 5.89
N ALA A 234 -10.46 -21.29 5.04
CA ALA A 234 -10.82 -22.64 5.46
C ALA A 234 -9.65 -23.32 6.18
N ALA A 235 -8.42 -23.19 5.67
CA ALA A 235 -7.22 -23.71 6.34
C ALA A 235 -6.96 -23.03 7.69
N ARG A 236 -7.34 -21.75 7.83
CA ARG A 236 -7.17 -20.98 9.06
C ARG A 236 -8.23 -21.30 10.12
N HIS A 237 -9.48 -21.43 9.70
CA HIS A 237 -10.62 -21.45 10.62
C HIS A 237 -11.28 -22.82 10.74
N GLY A 238 -11.13 -23.70 9.75
CA GLY A 238 -11.80 -25.00 9.69
C GLY A 238 -13.31 -24.91 9.47
N ASP A 239 -13.84 -23.75 9.09
CA ASP A 239 -15.26 -23.49 8.87
C ASP A 239 -15.49 -22.92 7.46
N TRP A 240 -16.24 -23.65 6.64
CA TRP A 240 -16.51 -23.30 5.25
C TRP A 240 -17.50 -22.15 5.10
N GLU A 241 -18.52 -22.06 5.95
CA GLU A 241 -19.50 -20.98 5.85
C GLU A 241 -18.84 -19.64 6.22
N LEU A 242 -18.05 -19.63 7.29
CA LEU A 242 -17.24 -18.48 7.68
C LEU A 242 -16.25 -18.09 6.59
N ALA A 243 -15.54 -19.07 6.00
CA ALA A 243 -14.57 -18.81 4.94
C ALA A 243 -15.22 -18.17 3.70
N VAL A 244 -16.40 -18.64 3.29
CA VAL A 244 -17.15 -18.07 2.15
C VAL A 244 -17.65 -16.66 2.46
N GLU A 245 -18.23 -16.43 3.64
CA GLU A 245 -18.75 -15.12 4.05
C GLU A 245 -17.64 -14.06 4.03
N VAL A 246 -16.52 -14.32 4.71
CA VAL A 246 -15.38 -13.40 4.78
C VAL A 246 -14.75 -13.17 3.41
N ALA A 247 -14.58 -14.22 2.60
CA ALA A 247 -14.02 -14.09 1.26
C ALA A 247 -14.91 -13.23 0.33
N LYS A 248 -16.24 -13.35 0.46
CA LYS A 248 -17.20 -12.58 -0.32
C LYS A 248 -17.21 -11.10 0.07
N GLU A 249 -17.12 -10.81 1.37
CA GLU A 249 -16.97 -9.44 1.87
C GLU A 249 -15.68 -8.79 1.34
N TRP A 250 -14.56 -9.52 1.43
CA TRP A 250 -13.28 -9.07 0.88
C TRP A 250 -13.37 -8.83 -0.64
N LEU A 251 -13.96 -9.75 -1.40
CA LEU A 251 -14.10 -9.61 -2.85
C LEU A 251 -14.94 -8.38 -3.22
N THR A 252 -15.99 -8.11 -2.46
CA THR A 252 -16.83 -6.91 -2.65
C THR A 252 -16.02 -5.63 -2.44
N ALA A 253 -15.16 -5.59 -1.42
CA ALA A 253 -14.25 -4.47 -1.20
C ALA A 253 -13.19 -4.35 -2.31
N ALA A 254 -12.63 -5.47 -2.76
CA ALA A 254 -11.68 -5.52 -3.86
C ALA A 254 -12.27 -5.00 -5.19
N LEU A 255 -13.55 -5.31 -5.46
CA LEU A 255 -14.27 -4.78 -6.62
C LEU A 255 -14.51 -3.27 -6.51
N ARG A 256 -14.84 -2.76 -5.31
CA ARG A 256 -15.02 -1.31 -5.10
C ARG A 256 -13.73 -0.52 -5.27
N GLY A 257 -12.59 -1.11 -4.93
CA GLY A 257 -11.27 -0.49 -5.09
C GLY A 257 -10.69 -0.61 -6.51
N ALA A 258 -11.24 -1.49 -7.34
CA ALA A 258 -10.65 -1.90 -8.61
C ALA A 258 -10.40 -0.73 -9.58
N ASP A 259 -11.35 0.22 -9.67
CA ASP A 259 -11.27 1.34 -10.62
C ASP A 259 -10.09 2.28 -10.33
N ALA A 260 -9.56 2.30 -9.11
CA ALA A 260 -8.39 3.10 -8.74
C ALA A 260 -7.07 2.54 -9.31
N LEU A 261 -7.04 1.27 -9.71
CA LEU A 261 -5.81 0.61 -10.16
C LEU A 261 -5.32 1.06 -11.54
N SER A 262 -6.24 1.43 -12.44
CA SER A 262 -5.92 1.83 -13.82
C SER A 262 -5.01 0.83 -14.58
N VAL A 263 -5.28 -0.48 -14.45
CA VAL A 263 -4.47 -1.55 -15.08
C VAL A 263 -5.07 -1.98 -16.42
N GLY A 264 -4.37 -1.64 -17.51
CA GLY A 264 -4.80 -1.97 -18.87
C GLY A 264 -6.01 -1.14 -19.33
N SER A 265 -6.58 -1.50 -20.48
CA SER A 265 -7.70 -0.77 -21.09
C SER A 265 -8.89 -1.66 -21.50
N GLY A 266 -8.82 -2.96 -21.25
CA GLY A 266 -9.93 -3.89 -21.42
C GLY A 266 -10.61 -4.18 -20.07
N ASN A 267 -10.89 -5.47 -19.79
CA ASN A 267 -11.42 -5.90 -18.50
C ASN A 267 -10.29 -5.90 -17.45
N GLY A 268 -10.30 -4.93 -16.55
CA GLY A 268 -9.27 -4.79 -15.52
C GLY A 268 -9.44 -5.75 -14.34
N PRO A 269 -8.39 -5.88 -13.51
CA PRO A 269 -8.38 -6.76 -12.35
C PRO A 269 -9.13 -6.16 -11.15
N ILE A 270 -9.52 -7.02 -10.21
CA ILE A 270 -9.94 -6.58 -8.87
C ILE A 270 -8.74 -6.01 -8.08
N ASP A 271 -9.02 -5.26 -7.02
CA ASP A 271 -8.01 -4.74 -6.10
C ASP A 271 -7.81 -5.64 -4.88
N HIS A 272 -6.94 -6.63 -5.01
CA HIS A 272 -6.59 -7.56 -3.92
C HIS A 272 -6.12 -6.85 -2.63
N GLY A 273 -5.55 -5.65 -2.76
CA GLY A 273 -5.02 -4.86 -1.66
C GLY A 273 -5.97 -3.78 -1.13
N ALA A 274 -7.24 -3.74 -1.55
CA ALA A 274 -8.18 -2.67 -1.19
C ALA A 274 -8.28 -2.47 0.33
N LEU A 275 -8.58 -3.54 1.06
CA LEU A 275 -8.71 -3.49 2.52
C LEU A 275 -7.36 -3.23 3.21
N THR A 276 -6.28 -3.84 2.73
CA THR A 276 -4.93 -3.61 3.27
C THR A 276 -4.52 -2.14 3.13
N ARG A 277 -4.71 -1.53 1.96
CA ARG A 277 -4.40 -0.11 1.76
C ARG A 277 -5.28 0.80 2.60
N ALA A 278 -6.55 0.46 2.79
CA ALA A 278 -7.44 1.22 3.65
C ALA A 278 -7.05 1.13 5.14
N ALA A 279 -6.43 0.03 5.56
CA ALA A 279 -5.97 -0.19 6.93
C ALA A 279 -4.60 0.41 7.24
N LEU A 280 -3.75 0.64 6.24
CA LEU A 280 -2.44 1.26 6.43
C LEU A 280 -2.59 2.74 6.83
N PRO A 281 -1.78 3.24 7.78
CA PRO A 281 -1.80 4.66 8.12
C PRO A 281 -1.46 5.49 6.88
N ALA A 282 -2.13 6.63 6.73
CA ALA A 282 -1.82 7.56 5.67
C ALA A 282 -0.35 7.99 5.78
N LEU A 283 0.40 7.85 4.68
CA LEU A 283 1.77 8.32 4.61
C LEU A 283 1.79 9.84 4.81
N SER A 284 2.52 10.29 5.82
CA SER A 284 2.86 11.71 6.01
C SER A 284 4.22 11.96 5.39
N TYR A 285 4.27 12.72 4.29
CA TYR A 285 5.52 12.98 3.58
C TYR A 285 6.49 13.76 4.47
N THR A 286 5.97 14.77 5.18
CA THR A 286 6.75 15.59 6.10
C THR A 286 7.31 14.79 7.27
N ASP A 287 6.62 13.75 7.76
CA ASP A 287 7.17 12.87 8.82
C ASP A 287 8.24 11.92 8.29
N VAL A 288 8.09 11.43 7.06
CA VAL A 288 9.16 10.65 6.40
C VAL A 288 10.42 11.48 6.25
N TRP A 289 10.30 12.76 5.82
CA TRP A 289 11.46 13.66 5.68
C TRP A 289 12.11 13.98 7.04
N TRP A 290 11.31 14.10 8.09
CA TRP A 290 11.82 14.31 9.45
C TRP A 290 12.59 13.11 9.97
N ALA A 291 12.06 11.91 9.79
CA ALA A 291 12.75 10.67 10.16
C ALA A 291 14.08 10.51 9.40
N ASP A 292 14.10 10.87 8.12
CA ASP A 292 15.31 10.88 7.29
C ASP A 292 16.38 11.88 7.78
N ALA A 293 15.97 12.98 8.43
CA ALA A 293 16.86 13.97 9.00
C ALA A 293 17.30 13.68 10.46
N ALA A 294 16.91 12.54 11.04
CA ALA A 294 17.10 12.24 12.46
C ALA A 294 18.55 12.38 12.95
N THR A 295 19.53 11.93 12.16
CA THR A 295 20.96 12.06 12.52
C THR A 295 21.40 13.53 12.59
N VAL A 296 20.97 14.36 11.62
CA VAL A 296 21.30 15.80 11.58
C VAL A 296 20.63 16.54 12.75
N LEU A 297 19.39 16.16 13.08
CA LEU A 297 18.67 16.72 14.23
C LEU A 297 19.38 16.39 15.54
N GLN A 298 19.81 15.14 15.72
CA GLN A 298 20.59 14.74 16.90
C GLN A 298 21.91 15.52 16.99
N GLU A 299 22.65 15.64 15.88
CA GLU A 299 23.85 16.47 15.81
C GLU A 299 23.61 17.95 16.10
N THR A 300 22.38 18.43 15.83
CA THR A 300 21.97 19.81 16.11
C THR A 300 21.85 20.02 17.60
N ILE A 301 21.04 19.21 18.31
CA ILE A 301 20.84 19.41 19.75
C ILE A 301 22.12 19.16 20.56
N ASP A 302 23.01 18.30 20.07
CA ASP A 302 24.30 18.00 20.72
C ASP A 302 25.41 19.02 20.39
N CYS A 303 25.14 20.03 19.55
CA CYS A 303 26.18 20.99 19.18
C CYS A 303 26.53 21.92 20.35
N ALA A 304 27.81 22.32 20.43
CA ALA A 304 28.34 23.12 21.54
C ALA A 304 27.56 24.42 21.80
N PHE A 305 27.01 25.03 20.75
CA PHE A 305 26.19 26.23 20.86
C PHE A 305 24.88 25.97 21.63
N LEU A 306 24.10 24.94 21.24
CA LEU A 306 22.83 24.64 21.89
C LEU A 306 23.01 24.03 23.28
N VAL A 307 24.07 23.25 23.50
CA VAL A 307 24.44 22.77 24.84
C VAL A 307 24.75 23.94 25.76
N GLY A 308 25.64 24.85 25.34
CA GLY A 308 26.00 26.04 26.12
C GLY A 308 24.83 27.01 26.31
N LEU A 309 23.94 27.10 25.33
CA LEU A 309 22.73 27.93 25.43
C LEU A 309 21.77 27.32 26.46
N GLY A 310 21.60 26.00 26.47
CA GLY A 310 20.68 25.30 27.38
C GLY A 310 21.15 25.24 28.83
N ASP A 311 22.46 25.11 29.07
CA ASP A 311 23.04 25.07 30.42
C ASP A 311 23.41 26.45 30.98
N GLY A 312 23.32 27.50 30.14
CA GLY A 312 23.62 28.87 30.50
C GLY A 312 25.11 29.23 30.53
N THR A 313 25.98 28.39 29.97
CA THR A 313 27.44 28.58 29.95
C THR A 313 27.96 29.23 28.67
N LEU A 314 27.10 29.45 27.66
CA LEU A 314 27.51 30.09 26.40
C LEU A 314 28.03 31.51 26.64
N GLU A 315 29.17 31.84 26.03
CA GLU A 315 29.73 33.19 26.09
C GLU A 315 28.78 34.21 25.42
N PRO A 316 28.46 35.34 26.08
CA PRO A 316 27.52 36.33 25.53
C PRO A 316 27.90 36.86 24.14
N GLU A 317 29.20 36.99 23.85
CA GLU A 317 29.72 37.41 22.55
C GLU A 317 29.41 36.39 21.43
N VAL A 318 29.45 35.09 21.76
CA VAL A 318 29.11 34.00 20.82
C VAL A 318 27.63 34.07 20.47
N PHE A 319 26.78 34.29 21.48
CA PHE A 319 25.35 34.47 21.30
C PHE A 319 25.01 35.74 20.51
N ALA A 320 25.71 36.85 20.75
CA ALA A 320 25.53 38.08 19.98
C ALA A 320 25.91 37.90 18.50
N GLY A 321 27.00 37.19 18.21
CA GLY A 321 27.40 36.82 16.84
C GLY A 321 26.37 35.93 16.12
N TYR A 322 25.71 35.02 16.84
CA TYR A 322 24.58 34.25 16.31
C TYR A 322 23.42 35.17 15.91
N LEU A 323 22.97 36.03 16.82
CA LEU A 323 21.85 36.93 16.58
C LEU A 323 22.10 37.89 15.41
N ALA A 324 23.35 38.34 15.23
CA ALA A 324 23.72 39.19 14.09
C ALA A 324 23.47 38.50 12.74
N GLN A 325 23.79 37.21 12.65
CA GLN A 325 23.54 36.42 11.45
C GLN A 325 22.06 36.05 11.31
N ASP A 326 21.37 35.81 12.42
CA ASP A 326 19.93 35.53 12.42
C ASP A 326 19.11 36.71 11.89
N VAL A 327 19.50 37.96 12.20
CA VAL A 327 18.88 39.16 11.60
C VAL A 327 19.06 39.19 10.07
N HIS A 328 20.24 38.83 9.55
CA HIS A 328 20.45 38.72 8.11
C HIS A 328 19.59 37.62 7.48
N TYR A 329 19.50 36.47 8.17
CA TYR A 329 18.67 35.34 7.76
C TYR A 329 17.19 35.72 7.70
N LEU A 330 16.62 36.24 8.79
CA LEU A 330 15.19 36.61 8.92
C LEU A 330 14.75 37.64 7.87
N ARG A 331 15.59 38.65 7.58
CA ARG A 331 15.30 39.65 6.53
C ARG A 331 15.20 39.04 5.13
N ALA A 332 15.98 37.99 4.86
CA ALA A 332 15.91 37.28 3.59
C ALA A 332 14.74 36.28 3.58
N TYR A 333 14.62 35.51 4.66
CA TYR A 333 13.58 34.51 4.88
C TYR A 333 12.17 35.09 4.78
N GLU A 334 11.93 36.29 5.31
CA GLU A 334 10.68 37.06 5.13
C GLU A 334 10.23 37.10 3.67
N ARG A 335 11.16 37.37 2.73
CA ARG A 335 10.84 37.48 1.31
C ARG A 335 10.44 36.14 0.71
N HIS A 336 11.10 35.06 1.15
CA HIS A 336 10.77 33.70 0.73
C HIS A 336 9.38 33.28 1.27
N LEU A 337 9.07 33.60 2.52
CA LEU A 337 7.73 33.38 3.09
C LEU A 337 6.66 34.20 2.37
N ALA A 338 6.92 35.48 2.09
CA ALA A 338 5.99 36.33 1.35
C ALA A 338 5.72 35.76 -0.05
N ALA A 339 6.74 35.23 -0.73
CA ALA A 339 6.60 34.58 -2.03
C ALA A 339 5.69 33.34 -1.98
N LEU A 340 5.66 32.61 -0.87
CA LEU A 340 4.73 31.48 -0.68
C LEU A 340 3.27 31.90 -0.57
N GLY A 341 2.98 33.15 -0.20
CA GLY A 341 1.62 33.70 -0.17
C GLY A 341 1.10 34.12 -1.55
N VAL A 342 1.98 34.30 -2.54
CA VAL A 342 1.61 34.81 -3.87
C VAL A 342 0.93 33.73 -4.70
N GLY A 343 -0.24 34.05 -5.28
CA GLY A 343 -0.95 33.14 -6.20
C GLY A 343 -1.70 31.99 -5.52
N VAL A 344 -1.73 31.96 -4.18
CA VAL A 344 -2.49 30.97 -3.41
C VAL A 344 -3.98 31.33 -3.40
N THR A 345 -4.82 30.41 -3.86
CA THR A 345 -6.28 30.59 -3.89
C THR A 345 -6.96 30.26 -2.56
N ALA A 346 -6.33 29.41 -1.75
CA ALA A 346 -6.79 29.07 -0.41
C ALA A 346 -6.54 30.24 0.55
N ALA A 347 -7.58 31.00 0.89
CA ALA A 347 -7.49 32.22 1.69
C ALA A 347 -6.74 32.04 3.03
N GLY A 348 -6.89 30.89 3.68
CA GLY A 348 -6.18 30.58 4.94
C GLY A 348 -4.67 30.42 4.78
N ALA A 349 -4.22 29.72 3.73
CA ALA A 349 -2.80 29.48 3.49
C ALA A 349 -2.05 30.78 3.09
N ALA A 350 -2.67 31.61 2.26
CA ALA A 350 -2.10 32.91 1.89
C ALA A 350 -1.94 33.83 3.11
N ALA A 351 -2.96 33.89 3.97
CA ALA A 351 -2.93 34.68 5.20
C ALA A 351 -1.85 34.19 6.19
N PHE A 352 -1.69 32.87 6.33
CA PHE A 352 -0.65 32.29 7.18
C PHE A 352 0.75 32.71 6.73
N TRP A 353 1.10 32.52 5.45
CA TRP A 353 2.43 32.86 4.95
C TRP A 353 2.73 34.37 5.05
N ALA A 354 1.74 35.22 4.80
CA ALA A 354 1.88 36.66 4.97
C ALA A 354 2.10 37.06 6.44
N ALA A 355 1.35 36.46 7.36
CA ALA A 355 1.53 36.70 8.80
C ALA A 355 2.88 36.21 9.30
N ALA A 356 3.34 35.04 8.84
CA ALA A 356 4.65 34.50 9.17
C ALA A 356 5.79 35.40 8.64
N ALA A 357 5.68 35.90 7.41
CA ALA A 357 6.63 36.86 6.85
C ALA A 357 6.70 38.14 7.71
N GLN A 358 5.54 38.72 8.06
CA GLN A 358 5.48 39.90 8.91
C GLN A 358 6.10 39.65 10.30
N GLY A 359 5.85 38.48 10.90
CA GLY A 359 6.46 38.08 12.16
C GLY A 359 7.99 38.06 12.09
N CYS A 360 8.57 37.49 11.02
CA CYS A 360 10.02 37.54 10.80
C CYS A 360 10.56 38.96 10.65
N ALA A 361 9.83 39.84 9.95
CA ALA A 361 10.20 41.24 9.77
C ALA A 361 10.26 42.01 11.11
N ASP A 362 9.29 41.74 11.97
CA ASP A 362 9.17 42.37 13.30
C ASP A 362 10.24 41.84 14.25
N GLU A 363 10.48 40.53 14.29
CA GLU A 363 11.56 39.92 15.08
C GLU A 363 12.94 40.44 14.67
N ALA A 364 13.23 40.49 13.37
CA ALA A 364 14.51 41.00 12.86
C ALA A 364 14.74 42.48 13.25
N ARG A 365 13.68 43.28 13.29
CA ARG A 365 13.74 44.69 13.72
C ARG A 365 14.01 44.80 15.22
N ASP A 366 13.34 43.97 16.00
CA ASP A 366 13.44 43.98 17.45
C ASP A 366 14.81 43.49 17.94
N LEU A 367 15.34 42.40 17.38
CA LEU A 367 16.68 41.89 17.69
C LEU A 367 17.76 42.94 17.37
N HIS A 368 17.66 43.58 16.21
CA HIS A 368 18.61 44.61 15.77
C HIS A 368 18.62 45.82 16.73
N HIS A 369 17.46 46.31 17.15
CA HIS A 369 17.38 47.48 18.04
C HIS A 369 17.69 47.17 19.50
N ARG A 370 17.24 46.03 20.04
CA ARG A 370 17.32 45.74 21.49
C ARG A 370 18.61 45.06 21.91
N ARG A 371 19.24 44.25 21.04
CA ARG A 371 20.35 43.37 21.44
C ARG A 371 21.67 43.59 20.70
N LEU A 372 21.66 44.26 19.55
CA LEU A 372 22.86 44.39 18.70
C LEU A 372 23.30 45.85 18.46
N ALA A 373 22.48 46.82 18.85
CA ALA A 373 22.77 48.23 18.64
C ALA A 373 24.09 48.64 19.35
N GLY A 374 25.10 49.01 18.56
CA GLY A 374 26.39 49.52 19.05
C GLY A 374 27.53 48.49 19.15
N SER A 375 27.31 47.21 18.82
CA SER A 375 28.37 46.18 18.79
C SER A 375 28.39 45.37 17.50
N HIS A 376 27.33 44.58 17.24
CA HIS A 376 27.26 43.60 16.15
C HIS A 376 26.28 43.96 15.02
N ALA A 377 25.65 45.13 15.11
CA ALA A 377 24.64 45.57 14.14
C ALA A 377 25.16 45.63 12.68
N ASP A 378 26.48 45.84 12.50
CA ASP A 378 27.15 45.99 11.20
C ASP A 378 28.00 44.76 10.81
N ASP A 379 27.85 43.62 11.51
CA ASP A 379 28.61 42.41 11.19
C ASP A 379 28.31 41.94 9.75
N PRO A 380 29.34 41.59 8.96
CA PRO A 380 29.13 41.08 7.61
C PRO A 380 28.45 39.70 7.64
N VAL A 381 27.77 39.35 6.54
CA VAL A 381 27.14 38.04 6.39
C VAL A 381 28.21 36.95 6.39
N HIS A 382 28.11 36.01 7.33
CA HIS A 382 29.00 34.87 7.44
C HIS A 382 28.78 33.88 6.27
N PRO A 383 29.83 33.20 5.76
CA PRO A 383 29.70 32.25 4.67
C PRO A 383 28.62 31.17 4.86
N THR A 384 28.45 30.65 6.07
CA THR A 384 27.36 29.71 6.41
C THR A 384 25.98 30.32 6.21
N CYS A 385 25.75 31.54 6.72
CA CYS A 385 24.50 32.26 6.52
C CYS A 385 24.27 32.53 5.03
N ALA A 386 25.29 32.97 4.30
CA ALA A 386 25.20 33.20 2.87
C ALA A 386 24.87 31.92 2.08
N GLY A 387 25.46 30.78 2.47
CA GLY A 387 25.20 29.46 1.88
C GLY A 387 23.75 29.00 2.09
N TYR A 388 23.22 29.17 3.31
CA TYR A 388 21.82 28.85 3.58
C TYR A 388 20.87 29.74 2.76
N LEU A 389 21.12 31.05 2.72
CA LEU A 389 20.31 31.97 1.92
C LEU A 389 20.36 31.66 0.41
N ALA A 390 21.53 31.25 -0.11
CA ALA A 390 21.66 30.82 -1.50
C ALA A 390 20.82 29.57 -1.80
N HIS A 391 20.77 28.61 -0.87
CA HIS A 391 19.92 27.42 -1.00
C HIS A 391 18.42 27.78 -1.01
N LEU A 392 17.97 28.67 -0.12
CA LEU A 392 16.58 29.13 -0.13
C LEU A 392 16.23 29.89 -1.42
N GLN A 393 17.17 30.68 -1.95
CA GLN A 393 16.99 31.35 -3.23
C GLN A 393 16.94 30.36 -4.40
N GLU A 394 17.80 29.34 -4.42
CA GLU A 394 17.75 28.25 -5.42
C GLU A 394 16.38 27.56 -5.39
N ALA A 395 15.83 27.30 -4.20
CA ALA A 395 14.50 26.71 -4.05
C ALA A 395 13.39 27.63 -4.57
N ALA A 396 13.50 28.95 -4.38
CA ALA A 396 12.55 29.92 -4.92
C ALA A 396 12.63 30.03 -6.45
N ASP A 397 13.85 29.99 -7.00
CA ASP A 397 14.10 30.07 -8.44
C ASP A 397 13.76 28.77 -9.17
N ALA A 398 13.53 27.66 -8.45
CA ALA A 398 13.15 26.37 -9.01
C ALA A 398 11.76 26.34 -9.68
N GLY A 399 10.98 27.42 -9.56
CA GLY A 399 9.65 27.54 -10.20
C GLY A 399 8.58 26.64 -9.59
N SER A 400 8.81 26.12 -8.37
CA SER A 400 7.85 25.29 -7.64
C SER A 400 7.64 25.85 -6.24
N GLN A 401 6.42 26.32 -5.98
CA GLN A 401 6.01 26.76 -4.65
C GLN A 401 6.15 25.64 -3.61
N ALA A 402 5.86 24.39 -3.99
CA ALA A 402 5.97 23.24 -3.12
C ALA A 402 7.43 23.00 -2.67
N VAL A 403 8.40 23.15 -3.58
CA VAL A 403 9.82 23.03 -3.26
C VAL A 403 10.29 24.13 -2.32
N LEU A 404 9.89 25.38 -2.56
CA LEU A 404 10.21 26.50 -1.66
C LEU A 404 9.58 26.27 -0.27
N ALA A 405 8.32 25.83 -0.21
CA ALA A 405 7.62 25.57 1.04
C ALA A 405 8.32 24.48 1.87
N ALA A 406 8.81 23.43 1.20
CA ALA A 406 9.62 22.40 1.85
C ALA A 406 11.00 22.89 2.29
N ALA A 407 11.61 23.82 1.54
CA ALA A 407 12.90 24.42 1.89
C ALA A 407 12.82 25.33 3.12
N VAL A 408 11.72 26.06 3.31
CA VAL A 408 11.57 26.95 4.47
C VAL A 408 11.14 26.19 5.74
N LEU A 409 10.45 25.06 5.60
CA LEU A 409 9.85 24.33 6.73
C LEU A 409 10.81 23.99 7.88
N PRO A 410 12.09 23.60 7.65
CA PRO A 410 13.02 23.30 8.74
C PRO A 410 13.21 24.45 9.73
N CYS A 411 13.18 25.71 9.31
CA CYS A 411 13.29 26.84 10.23
C CYS A 411 12.13 26.87 11.24
N PHE A 412 10.91 26.51 10.85
CA PHE A 412 9.80 26.35 11.80
C PHE A 412 9.95 25.10 12.67
N ARG A 413 10.28 23.97 12.05
CA ARG A 413 10.17 22.66 12.70
C ARG A 413 11.37 22.34 13.58
N VAL A 414 12.58 22.66 13.14
CA VAL A 414 13.82 22.47 13.90
C VAL A 414 13.82 23.38 15.12
N TYR A 415 13.46 24.66 14.99
CA TYR A 415 13.43 25.57 16.15
C TYR A 415 12.36 25.19 17.17
N ALA A 416 11.16 24.79 16.73
CA ALA A 416 10.11 24.35 17.66
C ALA A 416 10.52 23.06 18.37
N TRP A 417 11.19 22.15 17.65
CA TRP A 417 11.75 20.94 18.22
C TRP A 417 12.87 21.24 19.22
N VAL A 418 13.86 22.08 18.87
CA VAL A 418 14.95 22.50 19.77
C VAL A 418 14.39 23.16 21.03
N GLY A 419 13.44 24.09 20.88
CA GLY A 419 12.75 24.71 22.03
C GLY A 419 12.11 23.68 22.94
N SER A 420 11.43 22.67 22.37
CA SER A 420 10.86 21.57 23.16
C SER A 420 11.91 20.70 23.87
N GLN A 421 13.12 20.55 23.30
CA GLN A 421 14.20 19.76 23.92
C GLN A 421 14.86 20.52 25.07
N LEU A 422 15.03 21.84 24.95
CA LEU A 422 15.61 22.68 25.99
C LEU A 422 14.64 22.93 27.16
N GLY A 423 13.33 22.84 26.92
CA GLY A 423 12.31 22.94 27.95
C GLY A 423 12.12 24.36 28.48
N VAL A 424 11.91 24.50 29.78
CA VAL A 424 11.64 25.80 30.43
C VAL A 424 12.90 26.31 31.10
N ALA A 425 13.32 27.54 30.75
CA ALA A 425 14.46 28.19 31.37
C ALA A 425 14.21 28.46 32.86
N GLN A 426 15.24 28.28 33.69
CA GLN A 426 15.17 28.59 35.13
C GLN A 426 15.21 30.11 35.37
N ASP A 427 14.73 30.55 36.53
CA ASP A 427 14.77 31.96 36.94
C ASP A 427 16.22 32.48 36.94
N GLY A 428 16.45 33.59 36.22
CA GLY A 428 17.78 34.21 36.10
C GLY A 428 18.69 33.60 35.03
N HIS A 429 18.18 32.69 34.20
CA HIS A 429 18.94 32.11 33.09
C HIS A 429 19.30 33.16 32.03
N ALA A 430 20.58 33.21 31.62
CA ALA A 430 21.13 34.26 30.74
C ALA A 430 20.43 34.35 29.37
N PHE A 431 19.87 33.23 28.89
CA PHE A 431 19.19 33.12 27.59
C PHE A 431 17.69 32.79 27.71
N ALA A 432 17.07 33.08 28.86
CA ALA A 432 15.68 32.73 29.14
C ALA A 432 14.70 33.19 28.05
N ASP A 433 14.89 34.41 27.53
CA ASP A 433 14.02 34.98 26.48
C ASP A 433 14.02 34.13 25.20
N TRP A 434 15.18 33.60 24.79
CA TRP A 434 15.29 32.77 23.57
C TRP A 434 14.64 31.41 23.78
N ILE A 435 14.95 30.75 24.91
CA ILE A 435 14.37 29.45 25.26
C ILE A 435 12.85 29.56 25.37
N THR A 436 12.35 30.63 25.99
CA THR A 436 10.91 30.89 26.14
C THR A 436 10.25 31.12 24.79
N ALA A 437 10.86 31.90 23.90
CA ALA A 437 10.28 32.21 22.58
C ALA A 437 10.06 30.96 21.72
N TYR A 438 11.01 30.02 21.71
CA TYR A 438 10.89 28.80 20.90
C TYR A 438 10.24 27.62 21.65
N GLY A 439 10.15 27.69 22.99
CA GLY A 439 9.30 26.84 23.81
C GLY A 439 7.84 27.29 23.87
N ASP A 440 7.48 28.42 23.25
CA ASP A 440 6.14 29.01 23.29
C ASP A 440 5.11 28.15 22.53
N PRO A 441 3.93 27.87 23.13
CA PRO A 441 2.85 27.13 22.46
C PRO A 441 2.36 27.78 21.15
N GLY A 442 2.43 29.10 21.02
CA GLY A 442 2.08 29.83 19.80
C GLY A 442 3.07 29.56 18.67
N PHE A 443 4.37 29.50 18.96
CA PHE A 443 5.37 29.10 17.96
C PHE A 443 5.20 27.64 17.53
N ALA A 444 4.94 26.74 18.47
CA ALA A 444 4.64 25.34 18.17
C ALA A 444 3.38 25.20 17.28
N ALA A 445 2.33 26.00 17.53
CA ALA A 445 1.14 26.02 16.69
C ALA A 445 1.42 26.55 15.27
N SER A 446 2.25 27.58 15.13
CA SER A 446 2.70 28.09 13.84
C SER A 446 3.49 27.04 13.05
N SER A 447 4.38 26.31 13.73
CA SER A 447 5.16 25.21 13.15
C SER A 447 4.30 24.04 12.67
N ALA A 448 3.27 23.68 13.45
CA ALA A 448 2.29 22.67 13.07
C ALA A 448 1.48 23.09 11.83
N GLU A 449 1.08 24.36 11.74
CA GLU A 449 0.33 24.88 10.59
C GLU A 449 1.20 24.94 9.32
N ALA A 450 2.45 25.40 9.42
CA ALA A 450 3.40 25.35 8.31
C ALA A 450 3.59 23.90 7.81
N THR A 451 3.74 22.95 8.73
CA THR A 451 3.87 21.52 8.41
C THR A 451 2.64 21.00 7.67
N ARG A 452 1.44 21.35 8.14
CA ARG A 452 0.17 20.97 7.49
C ARG A 452 0.07 21.50 6.06
N LEU A 453 0.42 22.76 5.82
CA LEU A 453 0.40 23.37 4.49
C LEU A 453 1.40 22.72 3.53
N VAL A 454 2.60 22.41 4.00
CA VAL A 454 3.62 21.72 3.19
C VAL A 454 3.19 20.29 2.87
N GLU A 455 2.55 19.60 3.80
CA GLU A 455 1.99 18.27 3.61
C GLU A 455 0.89 18.26 2.53
N GLU A 456 0.03 19.28 2.49
CA GLU A 456 -0.97 19.45 1.42
C GLU A 456 -0.34 19.64 0.04
N LEU A 457 0.72 20.45 -0.04
CA LEU A 457 1.50 20.63 -1.27
C LEU A 457 2.16 19.30 -1.71
N ALA A 458 2.72 18.53 -0.76
CA ALA A 458 3.36 17.25 -1.05
C ALA A 458 2.37 16.20 -1.59
N ARG A 459 1.14 16.16 -1.05
CA ARG A 459 0.08 15.27 -1.53
C ARG A 459 -0.36 15.59 -2.96
N ALA A 460 -0.43 16.87 -3.32
CA ALA A 460 -0.80 17.32 -4.66
C ALA A 460 0.35 17.22 -5.68
N ALA A 461 1.60 17.24 -5.23
CA ALA A 461 2.79 17.25 -6.08
C ALA A 461 2.94 15.96 -6.92
N THR A 462 3.70 16.07 -8.01
CA THR A 462 4.15 14.88 -8.76
C THR A 462 5.23 14.11 -7.99
N PRO A 463 5.52 12.83 -8.32
CA PRO A 463 6.61 12.10 -7.67
C PRO A 463 7.98 12.81 -7.78
N ASP A 464 8.28 13.40 -8.93
CA ASP A 464 9.53 14.13 -9.17
C ASP A 464 9.62 15.42 -8.33
N GLU A 465 8.52 16.18 -8.27
CA GLU A 465 8.42 17.37 -7.43
C GLU A 465 8.52 17.03 -5.93
N ARG A 466 7.84 15.99 -5.45
CA ARG A 466 8.01 15.47 -4.08
C ARG A 466 9.47 15.11 -3.78
N GLY A 467 10.18 14.50 -4.75
CA GLY A 467 11.59 14.21 -4.61
C GLY A 467 12.45 15.47 -4.44
N ARG A 468 12.13 16.55 -5.18
CA ARG A 468 12.79 17.86 -4.99
C ARG A 468 12.45 18.47 -3.63
N MET A 469 11.20 18.39 -3.19
CA MET A 469 10.77 18.88 -1.86
C MET A 469 11.57 18.20 -0.75
N ALA A 470 11.67 16.86 -0.76
CA ALA A 470 12.42 16.10 0.23
C ALA A 470 13.90 16.52 0.29
N ARG A 471 14.55 16.70 -0.87
CA ARG A 471 15.95 17.17 -0.95
C ARG A 471 16.12 18.61 -0.48
N ALA A 472 15.12 19.46 -0.69
CA ALA A 472 15.15 20.85 -0.24
C ALA A 472 15.01 20.92 1.29
N PHE A 473 14.06 20.15 1.84
CA PHE A 473 13.88 19.99 3.29
C PHE A 473 15.17 19.50 3.96
N ARG A 474 15.75 18.39 3.48
CA ARG A 474 16.98 17.82 4.04
C ARG A 474 18.14 18.82 4.04
N ARG A 475 18.40 19.46 2.89
CA ARG A 475 19.46 20.48 2.76
C ARG A 475 19.25 21.64 3.72
N SER A 476 18.01 22.11 3.87
CA SER A 476 17.71 23.16 4.85
C SER A 476 17.97 22.69 6.28
N THR A 477 17.63 21.46 6.66
CA THR A 477 17.96 20.91 7.99
C THR A 477 19.49 20.80 8.22
N GLU A 478 20.26 20.43 7.19
CA GLU A 478 21.73 20.45 7.25
C GLU A 478 22.28 21.88 7.43
N TRP A 479 21.66 22.86 6.79
CA TRP A 479 22.01 24.27 6.98
C TRP A 479 21.65 24.79 8.37
N GLU A 480 20.54 24.36 8.98
CA GLU A 480 20.23 24.70 10.38
C GLU A 480 21.34 24.24 11.32
N LEU A 481 21.80 23.00 11.19
CA LEU A 481 22.93 22.48 11.96
C LEU A 481 24.20 23.34 11.76
N ALA A 482 24.53 23.65 10.51
CA ALA A 482 25.69 24.48 10.20
C ALA A 482 25.54 25.89 10.80
N PHE A 483 24.32 26.44 10.80
CA PHE A 483 24.00 27.75 11.36
C PHE A 483 24.18 27.78 12.88
N PHE A 484 23.75 26.75 13.60
CA PHE A 484 23.99 26.63 15.05
C PHE A 484 25.47 26.39 15.39
N ARG A 485 26.25 25.70 14.55
CA ARG A 485 27.69 25.45 14.78
C ARG A 485 28.58 26.66 14.48
N MET A 486 28.14 27.56 13.61
CA MET A 486 28.94 28.69 13.13
C MET A 486 29.48 29.62 14.24
N PRO A 487 28.68 30.06 15.23
CA PRO A 487 29.10 31.05 16.21
C PRO A 487 30.27 30.59 17.09
N THR A 488 30.23 29.34 17.56
CA THR A 488 31.30 28.76 18.39
C THR A 488 32.58 28.54 17.59
N ALA A 489 32.47 27.99 16.37
CA ALA A 489 33.62 27.80 15.49
C ALA A 489 34.32 29.12 15.12
N ALA A 490 33.55 30.19 14.90
CA ALA A 490 34.08 31.52 14.62
C ALA A 490 34.77 32.17 15.83
N HIS A 491 34.31 31.87 17.06
CA HIS A 491 34.92 32.34 18.29
C HIS A 491 36.25 31.64 18.58
N ASP A 492 36.28 30.31 18.52
CA ASP A 492 37.50 29.51 18.76
C ASP A 492 38.64 29.91 17.82
N ALA A 493 38.30 30.21 16.55
CA ALA A 493 39.27 30.67 15.55
C ALA A 493 39.83 32.08 15.83
N ARG A 494 39.10 32.94 16.56
CA ARG A 494 39.59 34.27 16.99
C ARG A 494 40.44 34.18 18.25
N VAL A 495 40.06 33.35 19.23
CA VAL A 495 40.80 33.16 20.50
C VAL A 495 42.12 32.41 20.30
N SER A 496 42.22 31.59 19.25
CA SER A 496 43.44 30.85 18.90
C SER A 496 44.47 31.65 18.07
N ARG A 497 44.17 32.91 17.72
CA ARG A 497 45.07 33.84 17.01
C ARG A 497 45.60 34.90 17.96
#